data_AF-A0AA47EME1-F1
#
_entry.id   AF-A0AA47EME1-F1
#
_cell.length_a   1.000
_cell.length_b   1.000
_cell.length_c   1.000
_cell.angle_alpha   90.00
_cell.angle_beta   90.00
_cell.angle_gamma   90.00
#
_symmetry.space_group_name_H-M   'P 1'
#
loop_
_entity.id
_entity.type
_entity.pdbx_description
1 polymer ?
#
loop_
_entity_poly.entity_id
_entity_poly.type
_entity_poly.pdbx_seq_one_letter_code
_entity_poly.pdbx_strand_id
1 'polypeptide(L)'
;MSEFFNVTLDKDVVFNDSVISPKTGWTSEKTHKEIIDKRITKFEELSDVDVTNKKNKQLVAYSEETGKFITIDGVDAGEITGGGMKQVSKMGIVGSPTVPYIVDIPINILDFKVPRVNLLKYELGAQNVIATKNTFSNGEGNDFKDDEFIVFDGKVHIKTEYIQDYAVSRDESAFTEYKTTLDTNKYKFVEGFDDFEDGVIQKLKVTAIPFDRILMPKGDMNLSNAEHIDYFKLIATGKNIKVVCSVDSGTTWKTFKTDKWVDVNFDIENVRAEGMTTEVFNSINDVFWNELITSKKIRFAYLFSMDNILDVDELDNLDLQFDGQGKWVQAMETEYKVVYASNSLLQIEVYFSNDIKINY
;
A
#
# COMPACT_ATOMS: atom_id res chain seq x y z
N MET A 1 -22.81 -19.59 22.51
CA MET A 1 -21.91 -19.18 23.62
C MET A 1 -21.40 -20.44 24.29
N SER A 2 -20.18 -20.82 23.96
CA SER A 2 -19.44 -21.95 24.52
C SER A 2 -18.90 -21.51 25.88
N GLU A 3 -19.42 -22.07 26.97
CA GLU A 3 -18.92 -21.79 28.31
C GLU A 3 -17.55 -22.48 28.49
N PHE A 4 -16.48 -21.68 28.55
CA PHE A 4 -15.13 -22.18 28.79
C PHE A 4 -14.99 -22.62 30.26
N PHE A 5 -15.03 -23.91 30.52
CA PHE A 5 -14.62 -24.47 31.82
C PHE A 5 -13.13 -24.82 31.79
N ASN A 6 -12.28 -23.96 32.36
CA ASN A 6 -10.91 -24.35 32.70
C ASN A 6 -10.90 -24.99 34.09
N VAL A 7 -10.57 -26.27 34.17
CA VAL A 7 -10.41 -26.99 35.44
C VAL A 7 -8.96 -27.46 35.55
N THR A 8 -8.20 -26.78 36.40
CA THR A 8 -6.85 -27.21 36.81
C THR A 8 -6.97 -28.08 38.06
N LEU A 9 -6.73 -29.38 37.93
CA LEU A 9 -6.68 -30.31 39.07
C LEU A 9 -5.22 -30.48 39.51
N ASP A 10 -4.80 -29.70 40.49
CA ASP A 10 -3.43 -29.70 41.03
C ASP A 10 -3.29 -30.52 42.33
N LYS A 11 -4.19 -31.49 42.55
CA LYS A 11 -4.18 -32.38 43.73
C LYS A 11 -4.73 -33.76 43.37
N ASP A 12 -4.19 -34.81 44.00
CA ASP A 12 -4.73 -36.18 43.97
C ASP A 12 -6.19 -36.19 44.45
N VAL A 13 -7.14 -36.22 43.51
CA VAL A 13 -8.56 -36.34 43.81
C VAL A 13 -8.86 -37.80 44.11
N VAL A 14 -9.19 -38.11 45.36
CA VAL A 14 -9.71 -39.43 45.75
C VAL A 14 -11.20 -39.48 45.40
N PHE A 15 -11.56 -40.30 44.41
CA PHE A 15 -12.96 -40.58 44.07
C PHE A 15 -13.60 -41.45 45.17
N ASN A 16 -14.79 -41.07 45.63
CA ASN A 16 -15.57 -41.84 46.59
C ASN A 16 -16.90 -42.25 45.94
N ASP A 17 -16.90 -43.45 45.35
CA ASP A 17 -18.08 -43.98 44.65
C ASP A 17 -19.14 -44.58 45.58
N SER A 18 -18.92 -44.49 46.89
CA SER A 18 -19.94 -44.83 47.89
C SER A 18 -21.07 -43.79 47.95
N VAL A 19 -20.90 -42.63 47.32
CA VAL A 19 -21.87 -41.54 47.29
C VAL A 19 -22.28 -41.26 45.84
N ILE A 20 -23.59 -41.34 45.57
CA ILE A 20 -24.17 -41.07 44.26
C ILE A 20 -24.72 -39.64 44.26
N SER A 21 -24.42 -38.87 43.21
CA SER A 21 -24.98 -37.53 43.02
C SER A 21 -26.51 -37.61 42.90
N PRO A 22 -27.29 -36.96 43.78
CA PRO A 22 -28.75 -37.00 43.70
C PRO A 22 -29.31 -36.25 42.49
N LYS A 23 -28.50 -35.39 41.83
CA LYS A 23 -28.91 -34.65 40.62
C LYS A 23 -28.73 -35.46 39.34
N THR A 24 -27.63 -36.21 39.22
CA THR A 24 -27.26 -36.91 37.98
C THR A 24 -27.40 -38.43 38.09
N GLY A 25 -27.52 -38.97 39.31
CA GLY A 25 -27.49 -40.40 39.58
C GLY A 25 -26.12 -41.04 39.32
N TRP A 26 -25.05 -40.25 39.20
CA TRP A 26 -23.71 -40.73 38.85
C TRP A 26 -22.80 -40.84 40.06
N THR A 27 -21.90 -41.83 40.03
CA THR A 27 -20.77 -41.92 40.96
C THR A 27 -19.74 -40.85 40.63
N SER A 28 -18.80 -40.63 41.55
CA SER A 28 -17.72 -39.66 41.37
C SER A 28 -16.79 -40.05 40.21
N GLU A 29 -16.48 -41.34 40.05
CA GLU A 29 -15.70 -41.88 38.94
C GLU A 29 -16.41 -41.68 37.59
N LYS A 30 -17.71 -41.99 37.50
CA LYS A 30 -18.47 -41.79 36.26
C LYS A 30 -18.53 -40.30 35.88
N THR A 31 -18.73 -39.43 36.88
CA THR A 31 -18.76 -37.99 36.66
C THR A 31 -17.41 -37.49 36.14
N HIS A 32 -16.31 -37.96 36.73
CA HIS A 32 -14.97 -37.62 36.25
C HIS A 32 -14.73 -38.11 34.82
N LYS A 33 -15.09 -39.36 34.52
CA LYS A 33 -14.96 -39.92 33.17
C LYS A 33 -15.74 -39.10 32.15
N GLU A 34 -16.97 -38.72 32.45
CA GLU A 34 -17.79 -37.86 31.58
C GLU A 34 -17.20 -36.46 31.38
N ILE A 35 -16.56 -35.89 32.40
CA ILE A 35 -15.85 -34.61 32.30
C ILE A 35 -14.63 -34.75 31.39
N ILE A 36 -13.83 -35.80 31.56
CA ILE A 36 -12.65 -36.06 30.73
C ILE A 36 -13.05 -36.35 29.28
N ASP A 37 -14.06 -37.20 29.08
CA ASP A 37 -14.54 -37.59 27.74
C ASP A 37 -15.14 -36.41 26.97
N LYS A 38 -15.72 -35.42 27.66
CA LYS A 38 -16.28 -34.20 27.05
C LYS A 38 -15.33 -33.00 27.07
N ARG A 39 -14.12 -33.17 27.61
CA ARG A 39 -13.14 -32.09 27.68
C ARG A 39 -12.58 -31.82 26.29
N ILE A 40 -12.85 -30.62 25.80
CA ILE A 40 -12.15 -30.10 24.64
C ILE A 40 -10.78 -29.60 25.09
N THR A 41 -9.72 -30.17 24.51
CA THR A 41 -8.32 -29.82 24.82
C THR A 41 -7.58 -29.23 23.63
N LYS A 42 -8.15 -29.35 22.43
CA LYS A 42 -7.56 -28.86 21.18
C LYS A 42 -8.51 -27.92 20.48
N PHE A 43 -7.92 -26.99 19.74
CA PHE A 43 -8.65 -25.98 18.99
C PHE A 43 -9.51 -26.59 17.88
N GLU A 44 -9.06 -27.71 17.32
CA GLU A 44 -9.72 -28.49 16.27
C GLU A 44 -10.97 -29.25 16.72
N GLU A 45 -11.18 -29.38 18.02
CA GLU A 45 -12.35 -30.07 18.60
C GLU A 45 -13.54 -29.11 18.76
N LEU A 46 -13.35 -27.81 18.51
CA LEU A 46 -14.40 -26.78 18.56
C LEU A 46 -15.15 -26.70 17.23
N SER A 47 -16.47 -26.92 17.28
CA SER A 47 -17.33 -26.92 16.07
C SER A 47 -17.54 -25.54 15.44
N ASP A 48 -17.37 -24.49 16.24
CA ASP A 48 -17.51 -23.08 15.87
C ASP A 48 -16.19 -22.45 15.40
N VAL A 49 -15.14 -23.26 15.24
CA VAL A 49 -13.83 -22.83 14.77
C VAL A 49 -13.51 -23.49 13.44
N ASP A 50 -13.06 -22.71 12.47
CA ASP A 50 -12.43 -23.21 11.25
C ASP A 50 -10.92 -23.38 11.46
N VAL A 51 -10.48 -24.63 11.43
CA VAL A 51 -9.07 -25.01 11.63
C VAL A 51 -8.35 -25.40 10.33
N THR A 52 -8.97 -25.18 9.17
CA THR A 52 -8.41 -25.57 7.86
C THR A 52 -7.02 -24.96 7.62
N ASN A 53 -6.78 -23.75 8.14
CA ASN A 53 -5.53 -22.99 7.95
C ASN A 53 -4.68 -22.84 9.20
N LYS A 54 -4.83 -23.72 10.21
CA LYS A 54 -4.13 -23.61 11.49
C LYS A 54 -2.59 -23.69 11.34
N LYS A 55 -1.89 -22.70 11.90
CA LYS A 55 -0.42 -22.57 11.98
C LYS A 55 -0.01 -21.93 13.32
N ASN A 56 1.29 -21.91 13.61
CA ASN A 56 1.81 -21.22 14.79
C ASN A 56 1.71 -19.69 14.63
N LYS A 57 1.46 -18.98 15.75
CA LYS A 57 1.39 -17.50 15.83
C LYS A 57 0.27 -16.85 15.00
N GLN A 58 -0.95 -17.39 15.12
CA GLN A 58 -2.14 -16.85 14.45
C GLN A 58 -3.06 -16.12 15.44
N LEU A 59 -3.81 -15.16 14.92
CA LEU A 59 -4.96 -14.57 15.60
C LEU A 59 -6.22 -15.39 15.33
N VAL A 60 -7.20 -15.29 16.22
CA VAL A 60 -8.52 -15.91 16.06
C VAL A 60 -9.54 -14.79 16.01
N ALA A 61 -10.32 -14.73 14.93
CA ALA A 61 -11.34 -13.71 14.73
C ALA A 61 -12.66 -14.34 14.29
N TYR A 62 -13.78 -13.71 14.63
CA TYR A 62 -15.09 -14.16 14.18
C TYR A 62 -15.35 -13.65 12.75
N SER A 63 -15.75 -14.53 11.84
CA SER A 63 -16.15 -14.21 10.47
C SER A 63 -17.67 -14.23 10.36
N GLU A 64 -18.28 -13.08 10.03
CA GLU A 64 -19.73 -12.99 9.82
C GLU A 64 -20.18 -13.81 8.59
N GLU A 65 -19.34 -13.87 7.55
CA GLU A 65 -19.63 -14.62 6.32
C GLU A 65 -19.74 -16.12 6.56
N THR A 66 -18.85 -16.67 7.39
CA THR A 66 -18.80 -18.12 7.67
C THR A 66 -19.56 -18.52 8.92
N GLY A 67 -19.90 -17.55 9.78
CA GLY A 67 -20.51 -17.78 11.10
C GLY A 67 -19.59 -18.54 12.07
N LYS A 68 -18.28 -18.52 11.85
CA LYS A 68 -17.27 -19.26 12.62
C LYS A 68 -16.09 -18.37 13.00
N PHE A 69 -15.36 -18.80 14.02
CA PHE A 69 -14.04 -18.27 14.33
C PHE A 69 -13.03 -18.81 13.32
N ILE A 70 -12.37 -17.93 12.59
CA ILE A 70 -11.32 -18.26 11.63
C ILE A 70 -9.95 -17.90 12.20
N THR A 71 -8.93 -18.62 11.75
CA THR A 71 -7.53 -18.28 12.06
C THR A 71 -6.97 -17.30 11.04
N ILE A 72 -6.38 -16.20 11.49
CA ILE A 72 -5.69 -15.21 10.66
C ILE A 72 -4.19 -15.30 10.93
N ASP A 73 -3.37 -15.29 9.88
CA ASP A 73 -1.91 -15.25 10.05
C ASP A 73 -1.49 -13.98 10.80
N GLY A 74 -0.52 -14.09 11.71
CA GLY A 74 0.01 -12.93 12.42
C GLY A 74 0.71 -11.92 11.51
N VAL A 75 1.16 -12.34 10.32
CA VAL A 75 1.69 -11.44 9.27
C VAL A 75 0.56 -10.67 8.61
N ASP A 76 -0.53 -11.35 8.26
CA ASP A 76 -1.72 -10.76 7.63
C ASP A 76 -2.52 -9.89 8.61
N ALA A 77 -2.33 -10.09 9.92
CA ALA A 77 -2.92 -9.28 10.97
C ALA A 77 -2.58 -7.79 10.86
N GLY A 78 -1.40 -7.46 10.35
CA GLY A 78 -0.98 -6.08 10.08
C GLY A 78 -1.77 -5.41 8.94
N GLU A 79 -2.40 -6.20 8.07
CA GLU A 79 -3.22 -5.72 6.96
C GLU A 79 -4.73 -5.67 7.30
N ILE A 80 -5.14 -6.12 8.49
CA ILE A 80 -6.53 -6.06 8.95
C ILE A 80 -6.96 -4.60 9.08
N THR A 81 -7.93 -4.20 8.27
CA THR A 81 -8.64 -2.93 8.35
C THR A 81 -9.19 -2.74 9.77
N GLY A 82 -8.66 -1.76 10.51
CA GLY A 82 -9.12 -1.40 11.86
C GLY A 82 -8.41 -2.11 13.03
N GLY A 83 -7.47 -3.03 12.77
CA GLY A 83 -6.73 -3.75 13.84
C GLY A 83 -5.20 -3.82 13.66
N GLY A 84 -4.70 -3.77 12.42
CA GLY A 84 -3.27 -3.82 12.13
C GLY A 84 -2.61 -2.43 12.13
N MET A 85 -1.37 -2.34 12.62
CA MET A 85 -0.53 -1.16 12.38
C MET A 85 0.05 -1.24 10.97
N LYS A 86 -0.16 -0.21 10.17
CA LYS A 86 0.42 -0.07 8.83
C LYS A 86 1.71 0.73 8.91
N GLN A 87 2.60 0.54 7.93
CA GLN A 87 3.85 1.31 7.83
C GLN A 87 3.99 1.94 6.44
N VAL A 88 4.29 3.23 6.40
CA VAL A 88 4.80 3.92 5.22
C VAL A 88 6.30 4.15 5.42
N SER A 89 7.13 3.89 4.40
CA SER A 89 8.51 4.36 4.42
C SER A 89 8.75 5.33 3.27
N LYS A 90 9.58 6.34 3.54
CA LYS A 90 10.00 7.34 2.57
C LYS A 90 11.51 7.51 2.69
N MET A 91 12.19 7.60 1.55
CA MET A 91 13.64 7.84 1.54
C MET A 91 13.98 9.23 1.07
N GLY A 92 15.03 9.80 1.67
CA GLY A 92 15.64 11.05 1.22
C GLY A 92 14.70 12.24 1.30
N ILE A 93 13.72 12.23 2.20
CA ILE A 93 12.79 13.35 2.31
C ILE A 93 13.56 14.63 2.64
N VAL A 94 13.10 15.75 2.10
CA VAL A 94 13.73 17.06 2.30
C VAL A 94 12.75 17.96 3.03
N GLY A 95 12.86 17.99 4.36
CA GLY A 95 12.06 18.83 5.24
C GLY A 95 12.93 19.80 6.04
N SER A 96 12.35 20.91 6.48
CA SER A 96 13.01 21.90 7.33
C SER A 96 12.05 22.48 8.36
N PRO A 97 12.55 23.16 9.41
CA PRO A 97 11.69 23.79 10.42
C PRO A 97 10.69 24.81 9.87
N THR A 98 10.95 25.39 8.69
CA THR A 98 10.09 26.41 8.07
C THR A 98 9.32 25.90 6.84
N VAL A 99 9.78 24.81 6.24
CA VAL A 99 9.16 24.17 5.07
C VAL A 99 9.16 22.66 5.33
N PRO A 100 8.10 22.12 5.96
CA PRO A 100 8.01 20.68 6.20
C PRO A 100 7.84 19.90 4.90
N TYR A 101 8.32 18.67 4.89
CA TYR A 101 7.91 17.67 3.91
C TYR A 101 6.58 17.06 4.37
N ILE A 102 5.58 16.99 3.48
CA ILE A 102 4.23 16.52 3.82
C ILE A 102 4.05 15.12 3.27
N VAL A 103 3.74 14.17 4.16
CA VAL A 103 3.32 12.81 3.79
C VAL A 103 1.82 12.69 3.98
N ASP A 104 1.11 12.50 2.87
CA ASP A 104 -0.33 12.25 2.87
C ASP A 104 -0.59 10.74 2.87
N ILE A 105 -1.34 10.25 3.86
CA ILE A 105 -1.64 8.83 4.05
C ILE A 105 -3.15 8.63 3.97
N PRO A 106 -3.65 7.90 2.97
CA PRO A 106 -5.06 7.51 2.89
C PRO A 106 -5.45 6.68 4.11
N ILE A 107 -6.51 7.10 4.77
CA ILE A 107 -7.14 6.37 5.88
C ILE A 107 -8.62 6.19 5.58
N ASN A 108 -9.30 5.34 6.32
CA ASN A 108 -10.77 5.26 6.29
C ASN A 108 -11.24 5.00 7.72
N ILE A 109 -11.32 6.08 8.50
CA ILE A 109 -11.55 6.02 9.94
C ILE A 109 -12.86 6.74 10.26
N LEU A 110 -13.80 6.00 10.87
CA LEU A 110 -15.06 6.55 11.37
C LEU A 110 -14.96 6.96 12.86
N ASP A 111 -14.03 6.37 13.60
CA ASP A 111 -13.77 6.65 15.02
C ASP A 111 -12.26 6.79 15.27
N PHE A 112 -11.83 7.91 15.87
CA PHE A 112 -10.42 8.28 16.05
C PHE A 112 -9.73 7.58 17.24
N LYS A 113 -10.23 6.40 17.65
CA LYS A 113 -9.57 5.52 18.63
C LYS A 113 -8.50 4.68 17.95
N VAL A 114 -7.48 5.35 17.43
CA VAL A 114 -6.41 4.73 16.64
C VAL A 114 -5.09 4.71 17.42
N PRO A 115 -4.17 3.79 17.08
CA PRO A 115 -2.83 3.78 17.65
C PRO A 115 -2.13 5.13 17.45
N ARG A 116 -1.21 5.45 18.36
CA ARG A 116 -0.37 6.63 18.21
C ARG A 116 0.53 6.45 16.99
N VAL A 117 0.50 7.42 16.08
CA VAL A 117 1.44 7.48 14.95
C VAL A 117 2.86 7.60 15.49
N ASN A 118 3.75 6.69 15.07
CA ASN A 118 5.16 6.68 15.46
C ASN A 118 6.03 6.90 14.23
N LEU A 119 6.81 8.00 14.24
CA LEU A 119 7.77 8.30 13.19
C LEU A 119 9.19 7.89 13.62
N LEU A 120 9.83 7.08 12.80
CA LEU A 120 11.23 6.72 12.89
C LEU A 120 12.02 7.48 11.83
N LYS A 121 13.22 7.93 12.17
CA LYS A 121 14.22 8.47 11.24
C LYS A 121 15.46 7.60 11.22
N TYR A 122 16.10 7.48 10.06
CA TYR A 122 17.31 6.70 9.93
C TYR A 122 18.53 7.52 10.35
N GLU A 123 19.37 7.01 11.25
CA GLU A 123 20.64 7.64 11.61
C GLU A 123 21.80 6.76 11.17
N LEU A 124 22.75 7.35 10.44
CA LEU A 124 24.00 6.69 10.07
C LEU A 124 24.77 6.23 11.32
N GLY A 125 25.35 5.03 11.25
CA GLY A 125 26.03 4.41 12.39
C GLY A 125 26.57 3.02 12.09
N ALA A 126 27.23 2.37 13.05
CA ALA A 126 27.99 1.13 12.82
C ALA A 126 27.15 -0.17 12.77
N GLN A 127 25.82 -0.10 12.70
CA GLN A 127 24.94 -1.28 12.72
C GLN A 127 24.47 -1.60 11.31
N ASN A 128 24.42 -2.89 10.94
CA ASN A 128 23.92 -3.32 9.65
C ASN A 128 22.39 -3.43 9.71
N VAL A 129 21.68 -2.75 8.80
CA VAL A 129 20.23 -2.85 8.64
C VAL A 129 19.91 -3.09 7.17
N ILE A 130 18.90 -3.93 6.91
CA ILE A 130 18.51 -4.36 5.56
C ILE A 130 17.02 -4.08 5.34
N ALA A 131 16.71 -3.60 4.13
CA ALA A 131 15.39 -3.37 3.52
C ALA A 131 14.63 -2.08 3.89
N THR A 132 14.32 -1.30 2.85
CA THR A 132 13.46 -0.11 2.90
C THR A 132 12.44 -0.14 1.76
N LYS A 133 11.15 -0.19 2.11
CA LYS A 133 10.03 -0.26 1.15
C LYS A 133 9.48 1.14 0.88
N ASN A 134 9.46 1.60 -0.38
CA ASN A 134 8.81 2.86 -0.79
C ASN A 134 7.49 2.56 -1.50
N THR A 135 6.37 3.07 -0.95
CA THR A 135 5.00 2.73 -1.36
C THR A 135 4.32 3.82 -2.19
N PHE A 136 3.90 3.55 -3.44
CA PHE A 136 3.15 4.51 -4.26
C PHE A 136 1.68 4.65 -3.81
N SER A 137 1.48 5.41 -2.73
CA SER A 137 0.16 5.74 -2.17
C SER A 137 -0.41 7.07 -2.68
N ASN A 138 -1.68 7.38 -2.38
CA ASN A 138 -2.37 8.59 -2.89
C ASN A 138 -1.64 9.90 -2.52
N GLY A 139 -0.83 9.89 -1.46
CA GLY A 139 -0.05 11.05 -1.05
C GLY A 139 1.27 11.24 -1.78
N GLU A 140 1.68 10.30 -2.62
CA GLU A 140 2.92 10.40 -3.40
C GLU A 140 2.77 11.28 -4.64
N GLY A 141 1.56 11.69 -5.04
CA GLY A 141 1.39 12.60 -6.18
C GLY A 141 2.24 13.87 -6.08
N ASN A 142 2.48 14.35 -4.86
CA ASN A 142 3.35 15.49 -4.59
C ASN A 142 4.83 15.25 -4.96
N ASP A 143 5.29 14.00 -5.00
CA ASP A 143 6.65 13.59 -5.35
C ASP A 143 6.87 13.55 -6.88
N PHE A 144 5.81 13.65 -7.67
CA PHE A 144 5.84 13.62 -9.13
C PHE A 144 5.40 14.93 -9.76
N LYS A 145 5.80 15.18 -11.01
CA LYS A 145 5.28 16.32 -11.76
C LYS A 145 3.80 16.12 -12.04
N ASP A 146 3.03 17.17 -11.84
CA ASP A 146 1.58 17.15 -11.96
C ASP A 146 1.16 16.77 -13.39
N ASP A 147 0.20 15.86 -13.47
CA ASP A 147 -0.27 15.26 -14.71
C ASP A 147 -1.78 14.99 -14.61
N GLU A 148 -2.60 15.73 -15.37
CA GLU A 148 -4.07 15.62 -15.31
C GLU A 148 -4.63 14.25 -15.76
N PHE A 149 -3.80 13.41 -16.40
CA PHE A 149 -4.16 12.09 -16.90
C PHE A 149 -3.58 10.95 -16.07
N ILE A 150 -2.94 11.23 -14.94
CA ILE A 150 -2.48 10.23 -13.98
C ILE A 150 -3.27 10.37 -12.68
N VAL A 151 -3.72 9.23 -12.14
CA VAL A 151 -4.44 9.14 -10.86
C VAL A 151 -3.54 8.45 -9.84
N PHE A 152 -3.62 8.92 -8.59
CA PHE A 152 -3.03 8.28 -7.42
C PHE A 152 -4.15 7.91 -6.44
N ASP A 153 -4.65 6.67 -6.48
CA ASP A 153 -5.81 6.20 -5.69
C ASP A 153 -5.49 5.01 -4.77
N GLY A 154 -4.20 4.71 -4.62
CA GLY A 154 -3.65 3.59 -3.86
C GLY A 154 -2.69 2.81 -4.74
N LYS A 155 -2.85 3.01 -6.05
CA LYS A 155 -1.92 2.72 -7.12
C LYS A 155 -1.81 3.96 -8.01
N VAL A 156 -0.95 3.86 -9.01
CA VAL A 156 -0.82 4.86 -10.07
C VAL A 156 -1.31 4.28 -11.38
N HIS A 157 -2.21 4.96 -12.06
CA HIS A 157 -2.72 4.53 -13.36
C HIS A 157 -3.18 5.71 -14.23
N ILE A 158 -3.46 5.44 -15.49
CA ILE A 158 -4.05 6.42 -16.40
C ILE A 158 -5.51 6.69 -16.01
N LYS A 159 -5.89 7.97 -15.98
CA LYS A 159 -7.27 8.41 -15.85
C LYS A 159 -8.03 8.12 -17.15
N THR A 160 -9.19 7.49 -17.06
CA THR A 160 -10.04 7.17 -18.21
C THR A 160 -11.40 7.85 -18.19
N GLU A 161 -11.81 8.35 -17.03
CA GLU A 161 -13.08 9.04 -16.84
C GLU A 161 -12.87 10.52 -16.53
N TYR A 162 -13.54 11.39 -17.28
CA TYR A 162 -13.40 12.84 -17.20
C TYR A 162 -14.77 13.48 -17.03
N ILE A 163 -14.92 14.27 -15.97
CA ILE A 163 -16.15 15.03 -15.73
C ILE A 163 -15.96 16.45 -16.24
N GLN A 164 -16.88 16.89 -17.10
CA GLN A 164 -16.95 18.26 -17.59
C GLN A 164 -18.23 18.93 -17.15
N ASP A 165 -18.11 20.16 -16.66
CA ASP A 165 -19.28 20.95 -16.32
C ASP A 165 -20.02 21.38 -17.59
N TYR A 166 -21.34 21.21 -17.58
CA TYR A 166 -22.18 21.85 -18.58
C TYR A 166 -22.34 23.34 -18.27
N ALA A 167 -22.37 24.15 -19.32
CA ALA A 167 -22.89 25.50 -19.29
C ALA A 167 -24.32 25.51 -19.83
N VAL A 168 -25.25 26.15 -19.11
CA VAL A 168 -26.60 26.37 -19.63
C VAL A 168 -26.50 27.34 -20.82
N SER A 169 -26.84 26.86 -22.02
CA SER A 169 -26.87 27.68 -23.24
C SER A 169 -28.22 28.36 -23.43
N ARG A 170 -29.30 27.72 -22.97
CA ARG A 170 -30.67 28.25 -23.01
C ARG A 170 -31.50 27.65 -21.88
N ASP A 171 -32.35 28.46 -21.27
CA ASP A 171 -33.29 28.02 -20.24
C ASP A 171 -34.68 28.58 -20.55
N GLU A 172 -35.61 27.70 -20.89
CA GLU A 172 -36.97 28.02 -21.30
C GLU A 172 -37.97 27.24 -20.45
N SER A 173 -39.19 27.74 -20.35
CA SER A 173 -40.25 27.10 -19.56
C SER A 173 -40.56 25.63 -19.91
N ALA A 174 -40.16 25.16 -21.10
CA ALA A 174 -40.37 23.79 -21.57
C ALA A 174 -39.11 22.92 -21.62
N PHE A 175 -37.90 23.52 -21.58
CA PHE A 175 -36.64 22.78 -21.65
C PHE A 175 -35.45 23.64 -21.21
N THR A 176 -34.40 22.97 -20.74
CA THR A 176 -33.08 23.57 -20.50
C THR A 176 -32.07 22.92 -21.46
N GLU A 177 -31.28 23.74 -22.13
CA GLU A 177 -30.23 23.32 -23.07
C GLU A 177 -28.86 23.52 -22.42
N TYR A 178 -28.02 22.49 -22.54
CA TYR A 178 -26.67 22.45 -21.98
C TYR A 178 -25.63 22.36 -23.08
N LYS A 179 -24.45 22.95 -22.84
CA LYS A 179 -23.31 22.93 -23.76
C LYS A 179 -22.00 22.76 -22.99
N THR A 180 -21.09 21.96 -23.54
CA THR A 180 -19.69 21.89 -23.10
C THR A 180 -18.74 21.84 -24.31
N THR A 181 -17.43 21.93 -24.08
CA THR A 181 -16.38 21.81 -25.09
C THR A 181 -15.34 20.78 -24.67
N LEU A 182 -15.11 19.79 -25.53
CA LEU A 182 -14.06 18.78 -25.36
C LEU A 182 -12.88 19.08 -26.31
N ASP A 183 -11.67 19.17 -25.77
CA ASP A 183 -10.44 19.18 -26.56
C ASP A 183 -10.03 17.75 -26.93
N THR A 184 -10.39 17.32 -28.14
CA THR A 184 -10.09 15.97 -28.61
C THR A 184 -8.60 15.72 -28.87
N ASN A 185 -7.78 16.78 -28.96
CA ASN A 185 -6.34 16.63 -29.21
C ASN A 185 -5.56 16.10 -28.00
N LYS A 186 -6.23 15.94 -26.85
CA LYS A 186 -5.64 15.35 -25.65
C LYS A 186 -5.80 13.82 -25.57
N TYR A 187 -6.63 13.24 -26.43
CA TYR A 187 -7.01 11.83 -26.36
C TYR A 187 -6.60 11.08 -27.62
N LYS A 188 -6.09 9.86 -27.45
CA LYS A 188 -5.93 8.91 -28.56
C LYS A 188 -7.29 8.48 -29.08
N PHE A 189 -8.21 8.21 -28.15
CA PHE A 189 -9.52 7.65 -28.45
C PHE A 189 -10.54 8.13 -27.42
N VAL A 190 -11.72 8.52 -27.89
CA VAL A 190 -12.87 8.83 -27.04
C VAL A 190 -13.88 7.71 -27.26
N GLU A 191 -14.18 6.98 -26.20
CA GLU A 191 -15.06 5.81 -26.26
C GLU A 191 -16.53 6.19 -26.16
N GLY A 192 -16.86 7.14 -25.29
CA GLY A 192 -18.25 7.46 -25.02
C GLY A 192 -18.47 8.71 -24.20
N PHE A 193 -19.76 9.05 -24.14
CA PHE A 193 -20.32 10.19 -23.44
C PHE A 193 -21.53 9.71 -22.65
N ASP A 194 -21.59 10.06 -21.38
CA ASP A 194 -22.73 9.79 -20.51
C ASP A 194 -23.09 11.07 -19.74
N ASP A 195 -24.37 11.23 -19.43
CA ASP A 195 -24.79 12.26 -18.48
C ASP A 195 -24.40 11.84 -17.05
N PHE A 196 -23.89 12.79 -16.29
CA PHE A 196 -23.49 12.61 -14.90
C PHE A 196 -24.16 13.67 -14.03
N GLU A 197 -24.78 13.24 -12.94
CA GLU A 197 -25.43 14.14 -11.98
C GLU A 197 -24.56 14.26 -10.72
N ASP A 198 -24.15 15.49 -10.40
CA ASP A 198 -23.47 15.83 -9.15
C ASP A 198 -24.42 16.66 -8.29
N GLY A 199 -25.23 15.96 -7.50
CA GLY A 199 -26.34 16.56 -6.75
C GLY A 199 -27.45 17.04 -7.68
N VAL A 200 -27.53 18.36 -7.90
CA VAL A 200 -28.52 18.99 -8.81
C VAL A 200 -27.87 19.57 -10.08
N ILE A 201 -26.57 19.36 -10.26
CA ILE A 201 -25.81 19.88 -11.39
C ILE A 201 -25.61 18.74 -12.39
N GLN A 202 -26.12 18.94 -13.60
CA GLN A 202 -25.87 18.02 -14.71
C GLN A 202 -24.49 18.32 -15.33
N LYS A 203 -23.74 17.27 -15.63
CA LYS A 203 -22.37 17.29 -16.16
C LYS A 203 -22.23 16.23 -17.26
N LEU A 204 -21.21 16.36 -18.09
CA LEU A 204 -20.82 15.32 -19.06
C LEU A 204 -19.73 14.45 -18.47
N LYS A 205 -19.96 13.15 -18.38
CA LYS A 205 -18.91 12.15 -18.21
C LYS A 205 -18.39 11.74 -19.58
N VAL A 206 -17.09 11.87 -19.77
CA VAL A 206 -16.38 11.45 -20.97
C VAL A 206 -15.51 10.26 -20.60
N THR A 207 -15.69 9.15 -21.31
CA THR A 207 -14.80 7.98 -21.20
C THR A 207 -13.83 8.01 -22.37
N ALA A 208 -12.53 8.17 -22.09
CA ALA A 208 -11.52 8.37 -23.12
C ALA A 208 -10.14 7.87 -22.68
N ILE A 209 -9.33 7.49 -23.67
CA ILE A 209 -7.94 7.10 -23.50
C ILE A 209 -7.04 8.29 -23.87
N PRO A 210 -6.30 8.88 -22.93
CA PRO A 210 -5.37 9.95 -23.21
C PRO A 210 -4.17 9.47 -24.05
N PHE A 211 -3.39 10.40 -24.60
CA PHE A 211 -2.05 10.07 -25.09
C PHE A 211 -1.16 9.55 -23.96
N ASP A 212 -0.15 8.75 -24.32
CA ASP A 212 0.77 8.13 -23.36
C ASP A 212 1.40 9.17 -22.44
N ARG A 213 1.56 8.78 -21.18
CA ARG A 213 2.02 9.68 -20.12
C ARG A 213 3.32 9.15 -19.53
N ILE A 214 4.30 10.03 -19.41
CA ILE A 214 5.51 9.74 -18.63
C ILE A 214 5.33 10.39 -17.26
N LEU A 215 5.15 9.55 -16.25
CA LEU A 215 5.20 9.96 -14.87
C LEU A 215 6.65 10.20 -14.45
N MET A 216 6.98 11.45 -14.14
CA MET A 216 8.33 11.88 -13.79
C MET A 216 8.40 12.37 -12.34
N PRO A 217 9.30 11.83 -11.51
CA PRO A 217 9.55 12.36 -10.17
C PRO A 217 10.09 13.79 -10.21
N LYS A 218 9.72 14.61 -9.21
CA LYS A 218 10.27 15.97 -9.00
C LYS A 218 11.71 15.92 -8.48
N GLY A 219 12.11 14.86 -7.79
CA GLY A 219 13.41 14.71 -7.15
C GLY A 219 14.07 13.34 -7.36
N ASP A 220 15.25 13.17 -6.79
CA ASP A 220 15.97 11.90 -6.79
C ASP A 220 15.67 11.12 -5.50
N MET A 221 15.62 9.81 -5.60
CA MET A 221 15.75 8.93 -4.47
C MET A 221 17.17 9.04 -3.91
N ASN A 222 17.29 9.41 -2.63
CA ASN A 222 18.57 9.48 -1.95
C ASN A 222 19.03 8.08 -1.53
N LEU A 223 20.22 7.66 -1.98
CA LEU A 223 20.83 6.38 -1.65
C LEU A 223 22.16 6.56 -0.90
N SER A 224 22.38 7.72 -0.28
CA SER A 224 23.60 8.01 0.49
C SER A 224 23.83 7.02 1.63
N ASN A 225 22.75 6.42 2.14
CA ASN A 225 22.77 5.44 3.22
C ASN A 225 22.94 4.00 2.74
N ALA A 226 22.90 3.76 1.42
CA ALA A 226 23.05 2.44 0.84
C ALA A 226 24.51 2.18 0.47
N GLU A 227 25.12 1.18 1.10
CA GLU A 227 26.47 0.72 0.76
C GLU A 227 26.42 -0.16 -0.48
N HIS A 228 25.55 -1.17 -0.46
CA HIS A 228 25.33 -2.15 -1.53
C HIS A 228 23.82 -2.30 -1.79
N ILE A 229 23.40 -2.21 -3.04
CA ILE A 229 22.01 -2.45 -3.46
C ILE A 229 21.84 -3.93 -3.80
N ASP A 230 20.92 -4.61 -3.13
CA ASP A 230 20.57 -5.98 -3.49
C ASP A 230 19.63 -5.99 -4.70
N TYR A 231 18.56 -5.20 -4.63
CA TYR A 231 17.62 -5.07 -5.74
C TYR A 231 16.74 -3.82 -5.63
N PHE A 232 16.22 -3.42 -6.78
CA PHE A 232 14.94 -2.72 -6.90
C PHE A 232 13.89 -3.68 -7.47
N LYS A 233 12.69 -3.68 -6.90
CA LYS A 233 11.59 -4.51 -7.38
C LYS A 233 10.32 -3.67 -7.52
N LEU A 234 9.83 -3.61 -8.74
CA LEU A 234 8.61 -2.93 -9.11
C LEU A 234 7.42 -3.89 -9.05
N ILE A 235 6.44 -3.54 -8.25
CA ILE A 235 5.13 -4.21 -8.20
C ILE A 235 4.18 -3.41 -9.08
N ALA A 236 3.73 -4.03 -10.16
CA ALA A 236 2.84 -3.43 -11.13
C ALA A 236 1.94 -4.50 -11.75
N THR A 237 0.76 -4.10 -12.20
CA THR A 237 -0.18 -4.89 -12.99
C THR A 237 -0.19 -4.37 -14.42
N GLY A 238 -0.34 -5.27 -15.39
CA GLY A 238 -0.33 -4.90 -16.80
C GLY A 238 1.03 -5.08 -17.48
N LYS A 239 1.10 -4.73 -18.76
CA LYS A 239 2.24 -5.03 -19.66
C LYS A 239 2.80 -3.79 -20.34
N ASN A 240 2.04 -2.70 -20.28
CA ASN A 240 2.32 -1.51 -21.07
C ASN A 240 3.15 -0.48 -20.29
N ILE A 241 3.43 -0.75 -19.01
CA ILE A 241 4.32 0.07 -18.19
C ILE A 241 5.76 -0.13 -18.62
N LYS A 242 6.44 0.98 -18.94
CA LYS A 242 7.89 1.01 -19.18
C LYS A 242 8.61 1.83 -18.12
N VAL A 243 9.83 1.44 -17.79
CA VAL A 243 10.67 2.09 -16.79
C VAL A 243 11.97 2.54 -17.41
N VAL A 244 12.39 3.76 -17.07
CA VAL A 244 13.73 4.27 -17.33
C VAL A 244 14.28 4.91 -16.07
N CYS A 245 15.61 4.93 -15.93
CA CYS A 245 16.26 5.48 -14.74
C CYS A 245 17.31 6.53 -15.07
N SER A 246 17.57 7.43 -14.13
CA SER A 246 18.61 8.45 -14.21
C SER A 246 19.41 8.48 -12.92
N VAL A 247 20.73 8.67 -13.03
CA VAL A 247 21.67 8.80 -11.88
C VAL A 247 22.32 10.19 -11.79
N ASP A 248 21.87 11.12 -12.64
CA ASP A 248 22.39 12.48 -12.78
C ASP A 248 21.27 13.53 -12.72
N SER A 249 20.26 13.23 -11.90
CA SER A 249 19.12 14.12 -11.62
C SER A 249 18.25 14.44 -12.84
N GLY A 250 18.18 13.52 -13.80
CA GLY A 250 17.36 13.61 -15.00
C GLY A 250 18.05 14.27 -16.19
N THR A 251 19.39 14.40 -16.16
CA THR A 251 20.16 14.96 -17.29
C THR A 251 20.30 13.92 -18.41
N THR A 252 20.60 12.68 -18.06
CA THR A 252 20.59 11.51 -18.94
C THR A 252 19.72 10.41 -18.38
N TRP A 253 19.14 9.62 -19.28
CA TRP A 253 18.25 8.52 -18.95
C TRP A 253 18.76 7.22 -19.54
N LYS A 254 18.57 6.14 -18.80
CA LYS A 254 19.10 4.82 -19.11
C LYS A 254 18.01 3.76 -19.07
N THR A 255 18.21 2.76 -19.91
CA THR A 255 17.47 1.49 -19.94
C THR A 255 18.47 0.34 -19.83
N PHE A 256 17.99 -0.85 -19.46
CA PHE A 256 18.81 -2.04 -19.35
C PHE A 256 18.48 -3.00 -20.49
N LYS A 257 19.48 -3.30 -21.34
CA LYS A 257 19.33 -4.17 -22.50
C LYS A 257 20.58 -5.01 -22.70
N THR A 258 20.41 -6.32 -22.88
CA THR A 258 21.53 -7.24 -23.15
C THR A 258 22.63 -7.13 -22.09
N ASP A 259 22.22 -7.18 -20.82
CA ASP A 259 23.12 -7.17 -19.66
C ASP A 259 24.01 -5.92 -19.55
N LYS A 260 23.50 -4.76 -19.98
CA LYS A 260 24.18 -3.47 -19.86
C LYS A 260 23.21 -2.29 -19.79
N TRP A 261 23.67 -1.24 -19.14
CA TRP A 261 23.03 0.07 -19.16
C TRP A 261 23.31 0.79 -20.47
N VAL A 262 22.27 1.23 -21.15
CA VAL A 262 22.36 2.02 -22.39
C VAL A 262 21.55 3.28 -22.26
N ASP A 263 22.03 4.36 -22.89
CA ASP A 263 21.33 5.63 -22.90
C ASP A 263 20.06 5.53 -23.76
N VAL A 264 19.02 6.23 -23.33
CA VAL A 264 17.74 6.36 -24.03
C VAL A 264 17.31 7.82 -24.00
N ASN A 265 16.79 8.30 -25.13
CA ASN A 265 16.22 9.64 -25.18
C ASN A 265 14.94 9.68 -24.35
N PHE A 266 14.79 10.74 -23.55
CA PHE A 266 13.67 10.90 -22.65
C PHE A 266 12.48 11.56 -23.35
N ASP A 267 11.85 10.80 -24.24
CA ASP A 267 10.59 11.13 -24.90
C ASP A 267 9.70 9.89 -25.02
N ILE A 268 8.41 10.10 -25.24
CA ILE A 268 7.40 9.04 -25.25
C ILE A 268 7.76 7.91 -26.23
N GLU A 269 8.17 8.24 -27.45
CA GLU A 269 8.41 7.27 -28.50
C GLU A 269 9.61 6.38 -28.17
N ASN A 270 10.72 6.99 -27.75
CA ASN A 270 11.93 6.27 -27.36
C ASN A 270 11.72 5.45 -26.08
N VAL A 271 11.04 5.99 -25.06
CA VAL A 271 10.75 5.24 -23.83
C VAL A 271 9.80 4.08 -24.10
N ARG A 272 8.83 4.23 -25.00
CA ARG A 272 7.92 3.13 -25.40
C ARG A 272 8.69 2.00 -26.07
N ALA A 273 9.56 2.33 -27.00
CA ALA A 273 10.34 1.37 -27.77
C ALA A 273 11.46 0.71 -26.95
N GLU A 274 12.10 1.48 -26.06
CA GLU A 274 13.37 1.11 -25.45
C GLU A 274 13.35 0.96 -23.93
N GLY A 275 12.32 1.46 -23.25
CA GLY A 275 12.19 1.34 -21.81
C GLY A 275 12.07 -0.12 -21.35
N MET A 276 12.48 -0.36 -20.11
CA MET A 276 12.44 -1.67 -19.49
C MET A 276 10.98 -2.06 -19.20
N THR A 277 10.59 -3.29 -19.49
CA THR A 277 9.34 -3.83 -18.89
C THR A 277 9.55 -4.07 -17.40
N THR A 278 8.47 -4.29 -16.67
CA THR A 278 8.49 -4.66 -15.25
C THR A 278 9.29 -5.95 -15.03
N GLU A 279 9.19 -6.94 -15.93
CA GLU A 279 9.96 -8.18 -15.85
C GLU A 279 11.45 -7.94 -16.04
N VAL A 280 11.83 -7.14 -17.05
CA VAL A 280 13.24 -6.80 -17.28
C VAL A 280 13.79 -6.06 -16.06
N PHE A 281 13.10 -5.03 -15.59
CA PHE A 281 13.50 -4.24 -14.42
C PHE A 281 13.72 -5.13 -13.18
N ASN A 282 12.79 -6.04 -12.91
CA ASN A 282 12.85 -6.95 -11.75
C ASN A 282 13.88 -8.09 -11.90
N SER A 283 14.44 -8.29 -13.09
CA SER A 283 15.48 -9.29 -13.35
C SER A 283 16.91 -8.76 -13.19
N ILE A 284 17.08 -7.44 -13.05
CA ILE A 284 18.39 -6.81 -12.89
C ILE A 284 18.96 -7.20 -11.52
N ASN A 285 20.12 -7.84 -11.53
CA ASN A 285 20.82 -8.26 -10.31
C ASN A 285 21.60 -7.10 -9.66
N ASP A 286 22.06 -7.36 -8.44
CA ASP A 286 22.84 -6.45 -7.61
C ASP A 286 24.09 -5.91 -8.32
N VAL A 287 24.81 -6.74 -9.08
CA VAL A 287 26.02 -6.32 -9.81
C VAL A 287 25.74 -5.12 -10.71
N PHE A 288 24.67 -5.19 -11.51
CA PHE A 288 24.33 -4.11 -12.45
C PHE A 288 23.78 -2.87 -11.74
N TRP A 289 23.01 -3.04 -10.65
CA TRP A 289 22.53 -1.90 -9.87
C TRP A 289 23.68 -1.11 -9.24
N ASN A 290 24.65 -1.81 -8.65
CA ASN A 290 25.79 -1.17 -8.00
C ASN A 290 26.80 -0.59 -9.02
N GLU A 291 26.88 -1.13 -10.24
CA GLU A 291 27.63 -0.49 -11.33
C GLU A 291 27.03 0.88 -11.72
N LEU A 292 25.71 0.96 -11.77
CA LEU A 292 25.00 2.17 -12.16
C LEU A 292 25.05 3.25 -11.07
N ILE A 293 24.82 2.88 -9.80
CA ILE A 293 24.53 3.81 -8.70
C ILE A 293 25.81 4.20 -7.97
N THR A 294 26.71 4.86 -8.68
CA THR A 294 27.96 5.40 -8.09
C THR A 294 27.75 6.74 -7.39
N SER A 295 26.76 7.52 -7.84
CA SER A 295 26.44 8.86 -7.32
C SER A 295 25.56 8.85 -6.08
N LYS A 296 25.20 7.67 -5.55
CA LYS A 296 24.31 7.48 -4.39
C LYS A 296 22.96 8.20 -4.53
N LYS A 297 22.47 8.29 -5.76
CA LYS A 297 21.14 8.80 -6.10
C LYS A 297 20.61 8.10 -7.34
N ILE A 298 19.30 7.95 -7.43
CA ILE A 298 18.64 7.43 -8.63
C ILE A 298 17.25 8.04 -8.77
N ARG A 299 16.76 8.14 -10.00
CA ARG A 299 15.39 8.54 -10.32
C ARG A 299 14.79 7.55 -11.28
N PHE A 300 13.54 7.17 -11.08
CA PHE A 300 12.79 6.28 -11.97
C PHE A 300 11.62 7.04 -12.58
N ALA A 301 11.49 7.01 -13.90
CA ALA A 301 10.30 7.51 -14.59
C ALA A 301 9.56 6.34 -15.23
N TYR A 302 8.24 6.48 -15.25
CA TYR A 302 7.32 5.41 -15.65
C TYR A 302 6.49 5.89 -16.82
N LEU A 303 6.58 5.22 -17.96
CA LEU A 303 5.66 5.42 -19.07
C LEU A 303 4.43 4.56 -18.85
N PHE A 304 3.26 5.18 -18.89
CA PHE A 304 1.98 4.52 -19.01
C PHE A 304 1.48 4.65 -20.45
N SER A 305 1.13 3.51 -21.05
CA SER A 305 0.53 3.43 -22.36
C SER A 305 -0.72 2.58 -22.26
N MET A 306 -1.79 3.02 -22.90
CA MET A 306 -3.07 2.32 -22.95
C MET A 306 -3.61 2.43 -24.37
N ASP A 307 -4.07 1.31 -24.91
CA ASP A 307 -4.68 1.25 -26.25
C ASP A 307 -6.14 0.76 -26.18
N ASN A 308 -6.53 0.10 -25.07
CA ASN A 308 -7.90 -0.30 -24.78
C ASN A 308 -8.32 0.17 -23.38
N ILE A 309 -9.54 0.66 -23.22
CA ILE A 309 -10.09 1.12 -21.94
C ILE A 309 -10.15 0.00 -20.88
N LEU A 310 -10.22 -1.25 -21.34
CA LEU A 310 -10.29 -2.44 -20.51
C LEU A 310 -8.90 -2.91 -20.06
N ASP A 311 -7.82 -2.30 -20.56
CA ASP A 311 -6.47 -2.59 -20.10
C ASP A 311 -6.33 -2.12 -18.65
N VAL A 312 -5.74 -2.96 -17.81
CA VAL A 312 -5.43 -2.62 -16.42
C VAL A 312 -3.91 -2.54 -16.30
N ASP A 313 -3.39 -1.32 -16.40
CA ASP A 313 -1.99 -0.99 -16.18
C ASP A 313 -1.88 -0.09 -14.95
N GLU A 314 -1.36 -0.66 -13.85
CA GLU A 314 -1.31 -0.01 -12.54
C GLU A 314 0.07 -0.20 -11.90
N LEU A 315 0.64 0.86 -11.35
CA LEU A 315 1.86 0.82 -10.54
C LEU A 315 1.51 0.84 -9.06
N ASP A 316 2.00 -0.12 -8.28
CA ASP A 316 1.64 -0.27 -6.87
C ASP A 316 2.80 0.18 -5.96
N ASN A 317 3.99 -0.42 -6.12
CA ASN A 317 5.07 -0.22 -5.16
C ASN A 317 6.46 -0.42 -5.75
N LEU A 318 7.46 0.28 -5.22
CA LEU A 318 8.88 0.09 -5.53
C LEU A 318 9.61 -0.34 -4.25
N ASP A 319 9.87 -1.64 -4.18
CA ASP A 319 10.68 -2.20 -3.11
C ASP A 319 12.17 -1.97 -3.40
N LEU A 320 12.90 -1.56 -2.37
CA LEU A 320 14.35 -1.47 -2.40
C LEU A 320 14.91 -2.30 -1.25
N GLN A 321 15.88 -3.16 -1.58
CA GLN A 321 16.70 -3.81 -0.57
C GLN A 321 18.15 -3.40 -0.76
N PHE A 322 18.78 -2.99 0.33
CA PHE A 322 20.16 -2.58 0.37
C PHE A 322 20.79 -2.88 1.72
N ASP A 323 22.11 -3.02 1.72
CA ASP A 323 22.94 -3.06 2.92
C ASP A 323 23.28 -1.62 3.34
N GLY A 324 22.78 -1.21 4.49
CA GLY A 324 23.05 0.10 5.08
C GLY A 324 23.76 0.03 6.42
N GLN A 325 24.53 1.07 6.73
CA GLN A 325 25.16 1.28 8.04
C GLN A 325 24.41 2.35 8.83
N GLY A 326 23.60 1.92 9.81
CA GLY A 326 22.81 2.82 10.63
C GLY A 326 21.75 2.13 11.50
N LYS A 327 20.88 2.95 12.07
CA LYS A 327 19.82 2.52 12.97
C LYS A 327 18.57 3.37 12.76
N TRP A 328 17.41 2.78 12.97
CA TRP A 328 16.16 3.52 13.07
C TRP A 328 16.02 4.05 14.49
N VAL A 329 15.90 5.37 14.64
CA VAL A 329 15.60 6.02 15.92
C VAL A 329 14.23 6.69 15.84
N GLN A 330 13.54 6.75 16.96
CA GLN A 330 12.29 7.50 17.04
C GLN A 330 12.58 9.00 16.89
N ALA A 331 11.86 9.67 15.98
CA ALA A 331 11.92 11.11 15.84
C ALA A 331 11.28 11.78 17.07
N MET A 332 11.82 12.93 17.48
CA MET A 332 11.26 13.71 18.58
C MET A 332 9.91 14.29 18.17
N GLU A 333 8.99 14.45 19.11
CA GLU A 333 7.66 15.04 18.83
C GLU A 333 7.72 16.48 18.31
N THR A 334 8.86 17.17 18.48
CA THR A 334 9.11 18.50 17.92
C THR A 334 9.58 18.47 16.47
N GLU A 335 9.93 17.31 15.94
CA GLU A 335 10.50 17.12 14.59
C GLU A 335 9.43 16.73 13.56
N TYR A 336 8.21 16.45 13.99
CA TYR A 336 7.09 16.16 13.11
C TYR A 336 5.76 16.54 13.76
N LYS A 337 4.72 16.68 12.93
CA LYS A 337 3.35 16.93 13.38
C LYS A 337 2.39 16.02 12.66
N VAL A 338 1.44 15.46 13.42
CA VAL A 338 0.43 14.53 12.93
C VAL A 338 -0.91 15.27 12.84
N VAL A 339 -1.56 15.22 11.68
CA VAL A 339 -2.83 15.92 11.42
C VAL A 339 -3.81 14.95 10.77
N TYR A 340 -4.90 14.64 11.46
CA TYR A 340 -6.05 13.97 10.84
C TYR A 340 -6.88 15.03 10.09
N ALA A 341 -6.54 15.26 8.82
CA ALA A 341 -7.16 16.30 8.00
C ALA A 341 -8.63 15.98 7.67
N SER A 342 -8.97 14.69 7.55
CA SER A 342 -10.34 14.21 7.39
C SER A 342 -10.45 12.75 7.88
N ASN A 343 -11.66 12.17 7.78
CA ASN A 343 -11.87 10.73 7.97
C ASN A 343 -11.16 9.87 6.92
N SER A 344 -10.69 10.48 5.83
CA SER A 344 -10.03 9.82 4.70
C SER A 344 -8.56 10.16 4.52
N LEU A 345 -8.01 11.11 5.30
CA LEU A 345 -6.66 11.62 5.11
C LEU A 345 -5.94 11.90 6.44
N LEU A 346 -4.81 11.22 6.63
CA LEU A 346 -3.82 11.48 7.68
C LEU A 346 -2.61 12.18 7.04
N GLN A 347 -2.27 13.37 7.51
CA GLN A 347 -1.11 14.13 7.06
C GLN A 347 -0.02 14.14 8.12
N ILE A 348 1.23 13.88 7.71
CA ILE A 348 2.41 13.95 8.56
C ILE A 348 3.33 15.06 8.02
N GLU A 349 3.46 16.15 8.76
CA GLU A 349 4.40 17.22 8.46
C GLU A 349 5.76 16.88 9.11
N VAL A 350 6.82 16.75 8.30
CA VAL A 350 8.16 16.36 8.76
C VAL A 350 9.13 17.53 8.61
N TYR A 351 9.70 18.00 9.72
CA TYR A 351 10.50 19.24 9.79
C TYR A 351 12.02 19.00 9.65
N PHE A 352 12.43 17.83 9.17
CA PHE A 352 13.83 17.46 8.97
C PHE A 352 14.00 16.66 7.66
N SER A 353 15.25 16.49 7.25
CA SER A 353 15.62 15.69 6.07
C SER A 353 16.26 14.38 6.50
N ASN A 354 15.68 13.24 6.10
CA ASN A 354 16.24 11.90 6.31
C ASN A 354 15.42 10.81 5.60
N ASP A 355 15.79 9.54 5.77
CA ASP A 355 14.87 8.43 5.53
C ASP A 355 13.96 8.26 6.74
N ILE A 356 12.67 7.97 6.51
CA ILE A 356 11.66 7.85 7.56
C ILE A 356 10.81 6.59 7.41
N LYS A 357 10.30 6.10 8.55
CA LYS A 357 9.23 5.09 8.64
C LYS A 357 8.12 5.63 9.54
N ILE A 358 6.89 5.60 9.06
CA ILE A 358 5.69 6.09 9.76
C ILE A 358 4.81 4.88 10.05
N ASN A 359 4.65 4.53 11.33
CA ASN A 359 3.72 3.50 11.77
C ASN A 359 2.41 4.16 12.19
N TYR A 360 1.26 3.71 11.68
CA TYR A 360 -0.05 4.32 11.92
C TYR A 360 -1.18 3.29 12.06
#